data_AF-A0A194UW65-F1
#
_entry.id   AF-A0A194UW65-F1
#
_cell.length_a   1.000
_cell.length_b   1.000
_cell.length_c   1.000
_cell.angle_alpha   90.00
_cell.angle_beta   90.00
_cell.angle_gamma   90.00
#
_symmetry.space_group_name_H-M   'P 1'
#
loop_
_entity.id
_entity.type
_entity.pdbx_description
1 polymer ?
#
loop_
_entity_poly.entity_id
_entity_poly.type
_entity_poly.pdbx_seq_one_letter_code
_entity_poly.pdbx_strand_id
1 'polypeptide(L)'
;MGGIVWTNGWRWIFILEGLVTIVVAVAAYWFIYNYPDTASFLSDKERSVIQARLAADSDSTHNENFTWANVTRAFKDPACWLYGLAFHTTSLPLYTYSLFLPTIIKSLGYTAADAQLLTIPPYAFAFITTLAVAILSEKYNKRAIFVAGSALFGAIGYIILLANTDPARRPGISYLGTFFAAGGIYPATALALSWPAINVSGQTKRAVANAMQISIGNCGAVLGTQLYRANDGPRYVLGHSFALGYLLANVVVSGLLYWILKRENKRREGVSAEVKEVGELSDWDGDDDPRWRFQY
;
A
#
# COMPACT_ATOMS: atom_id res chain seq x y z
N MET A 1 -33.74 9.92 -1.20
CA MET A 1 -34.21 9.84 -2.60
C MET A 1 -34.91 8.50 -2.79
N GLY A 2 -36.17 8.50 -3.24
CA GLY A 2 -36.83 7.27 -3.67
C GLY A 2 -36.25 6.82 -5.01
N GLY A 3 -36.05 5.52 -5.21
CA GLY A 3 -35.67 4.99 -6.51
C GLY A 3 -36.86 4.93 -7.46
N ILE A 4 -36.59 4.90 -8.77
CA ILE A 4 -37.62 4.92 -9.83
C ILE A 4 -38.45 3.64 -9.82
N VAL A 5 -37.83 2.48 -9.56
CA VAL A 5 -38.50 1.16 -9.50
C VAL A 5 -38.69 0.67 -8.06
N TRP A 6 -37.83 1.11 -7.13
CA TRP A 6 -37.86 0.68 -5.73
C TRP A 6 -37.77 1.90 -4.83
N THR A 7 -38.61 1.96 -3.80
CA THR A 7 -38.62 3.04 -2.80
C THR A 7 -37.26 3.22 -2.10
N ASN A 8 -36.48 2.14 -2.00
CA ASN A 8 -35.13 2.13 -1.46
C ASN A 8 -34.08 2.54 -2.50
N GLY A 9 -33.80 3.84 -2.61
CA GLY A 9 -32.85 4.41 -3.59
C GLY A 9 -31.42 3.86 -3.53
N TRP A 10 -30.97 3.33 -2.38
CA TRP A 10 -29.62 2.76 -2.22
C TRP A 10 -29.35 1.56 -3.15
N ARG A 11 -30.38 0.83 -3.58
CA ARG A 11 -30.23 -0.32 -4.49
C ARG A 11 -29.71 0.10 -5.87
N TRP A 12 -30.07 1.30 -6.33
CA TRP A 12 -29.62 1.83 -7.62
C TRP A 12 -28.12 2.12 -7.64
N ILE A 13 -27.53 2.47 -6.49
CA ILE A 13 -26.08 2.69 -6.36
C ILE A 13 -25.35 1.39 -6.75
N PHE A 14 -25.71 0.26 -6.14
CA PHE A 14 -25.11 -1.04 -6.45
C PHE A 14 -25.32 -1.48 -7.91
N ILE A 15 -26.51 -1.24 -8.48
CA ILE A 15 -26.80 -1.62 -9.87
C ILE A 15 -25.95 -0.80 -10.84
N LEU A 16 -25.89 0.52 -10.67
CA LEU A 16 -25.15 1.41 -11.57
C LEU A 16 -23.65 1.16 -11.48
N GLU A 17 -23.09 1.06 -10.27
CA GLU A 17 -21.67 0.75 -10.08
C GLU A 17 -21.31 -0.63 -10.61
N GLY A 18 -22.18 -1.63 -10.40
CA GLY A 18 -22.01 -2.98 -10.94
C GLY A 18 -22.04 -3.03 -12.47
N LEU A 19 -22.97 -2.31 -13.11
CA LEU A 19 -23.05 -2.23 -14.58
C LEU A 19 -21.81 -1.58 -15.18
N VAL A 20 -21.34 -0.47 -14.61
CA VAL A 20 -20.10 0.18 -15.04
C VAL A 20 -18.92 -0.79 -14.91
N THR A 21 -18.85 -1.54 -13.82
CA THR A 21 -17.80 -2.55 -13.61
C THR A 21 -17.84 -3.65 -14.67
N ILE A 22 -19.02 -4.15 -15.05
CA ILE A 22 -19.18 -5.15 -16.12
C ILE A 22 -18.70 -4.60 -17.46
N VAL A 23 -19.10 -3.36 -17.80
CA VAL A 23 -18.68 -2.71 -19.05
C VAL A 23 -17.16 -2.58 -19.11
N VAL A 24 -16.51 -2.14 -18.01
CA VAL A 24 -15.05 -2.04 -17.93
C VAL A 24 -14.39 -3.41 -18.04
N ALA A 25 -14.91 -4.45 -17.38
CA ALA A 25 -14.37 -5.80 -17.46
C ALA A 25 -14.43 -6.39 -18.87
N VAL A 26 -15.56 -6.20 -19.57
CA VAL A 26 -15.73 -6.63 -20.96
C VAL A 26 -14.79 -5.85 -21.88
N ALA A 27 -14.68 -4.52 -21.69
CA ALA A 27 -13.72 -3.71 -22.44
C ALA A 27 -12.27 -4.16 -22.24
N ALA A 28 -11.88 -4.50 -21.00
CA ALA A 28 -10.52 -4.90 -20.65
C ALA A 28 -10.02 -6.11 -21.47
N TYR A 29 -10.91 -7.01 -21.89
CA TYR A 29 -10.56 -8.15 -22.74
C TYR A 29 -9.89 -7.74 -24.06
N TRP A 30 -10.26 -6.60 -24.64
CA TRP A 30 -9.67 -6.12 -25.89
C TRP A 30 -8.51 -5.13 -25.71
N PHE A 31 -8.35 -4.55 -24.51
CA PHE A 31 -7.36 -3.50 -24.25
C PHE A 31 -6.13 -3.97 -23.46
N ILE A 32 -6.23 -5.04 -22.67
CA ILE A 32 -5.11 -5.54 -21.85
C ILE A 32 -4.26 -6.52 -22.67
N TYR A 33 -3.01 -6.13 -22.91
CA TYR A 33 -1.97 -6.97 -23.50
C TYR A 33 -0.99 -7.42 -22.41
N ASN A 34 -0.47 -8.64 -22.50
CA ASN A 34 0.41 -9.20 -21.47
C ASN A 34 1.80 -8.55 -21.47
N TYR A 35 2.31 -8.23 -22.66
CA TYR A 35 3.64 -7.63 -22.84
C TYR A 35 3.67 -6.63 -24.00
N PRO A 36 4.59 -5.66 -24.01
CA PRO A 36 4.70 -4.64 -25.06
C PRO A 36 4.92 -5.21 -26.48
N ASP A 37 5.50 -6.41 -26.58
CA ASP A 37 5.69 -7.14 -27.84
C ASP A 37 4.36 -7.61 -28.46
N THR A 38 3.40 -8.04 -27.63
CA THR A 38 2.07 -8.48 -28.05
C THR A 38 1.08 -7.34 -28.32
N ALA A 39 1.42 -6.11 -27.91
CA ALA A 39 0.54 -4.95 -28.05
C ALA A 39 0.43 -4.48 -29.50
N SER A 40 -0.77 -4.59 -30.08
CA SER A 40 -1.03 -4.25 -31.48
C SER A 40 -1.09 -2.74 -31.76
N PHE A 41 -1.31 -1.92 -30.73
CA PHE A 41 -1.41 -0.47 -30.85
C PHE A 41 -0.05 0.25 -30.83
N LEU A 42 1.04 -0.44 -30.50
CA LEU A 42 2.38 0.14 -30.43
C LEU A 42 3.11 0.02 -31.77
N SER A 43 3.72 1.12 -32.23
CA SER A 43 4.70 1.09 -33.32
C SER A 43 5.99 0.39 -32.88
N ASP A 44 6.78 -0.09 -33.83
CA ASP A 44 8.06 -0.76 -33.53
C ASP A 44 9.04 0.14 -32.76
N LYS A 45 9.00 1.45 -33.02
CA LYS A 45 9.81 2.44 -32.30
C LYS A 45 9.33 2.65 -30.86
N GLU A 46 8.02 2.70 -30.62
CA GLU A 46 7.50 2.80 -29.26
C GLU A 46 7.77 1.53 -28.47
N ARG A 47 7.60 0.37 -29.10
CA ARG A 47 7.89 -0.93 -28.51
C ARG A 47 9.34 -1.05 -28.07
N SER A 48 10.31 -0.66 -28.91
CA SER A 48 11.73 -0.73 -28.54
C SER A 48 12.07 0.21 -27.39
N VAL A 49 11.51 1.42 -27.37
CA VAL A 49 11.69 2.37 -26.26
C VAL A 49 11.11 1.83 -24.95
N ILE A 50 9.92 1.21 -25.00
CA ILE A 50 9.29 0.62 -23.83
C ILE A 50 10.09 -0.57 -23.31
N GLN A 51 10.56 -1.46 -24.19
CA GLN A 51 11.39 -2.60 -23.80
C GLN A 51 12.71 -2.16 -23.17
N ALA A 52 13.39 -1.17 -23.75
CA ALA A 52 14.64 -0.63 -23.18
C ALA A 52 14.41 -0.04 -21.78
N ARG A 53 13.31 0.70 -21.58
CA ARG A 53 12.94 1.20 -20.23
C ARG A 53 12.66 0.06 -19.25
N LEU A 54 11.94 -0.96 -19.70
CA LEU A 54 11.57 -2.10 -18.87
C LEU A 54 12.81 -2.90 -18.42
N ALA A 55 13.78 -3.08 -19.32
CA ALA A 55 15.07 -3.72 -19.03
C ALA A 55 15.97 -2.86 -18.12
N ALA A 56 15.91 -1.53 -18.26
CA ALA A 56 16.62 -0.59 -17.39
C ALA A 56 16.07 -0.60 -15.95
N ASP A 57 14.74 -0.71 -15.81
CA ASP A 57 14.05 -0.60 -14.52
C ASP A 57 13.98 -1.92 -13.75
N SER A 58 14.04 -3.08 -14.43
CA SER A 58 13.81 -4.38 -13.78
C SER A 58 14.35 -5.57 -14.58
N ASP A 59 14.31 -6.76 -13.96
CA ASP A 59 14.55 -8.07 -14.56
C ASP A 59 13.34 -8.65 -15.32
N SER A 60 12.31 -7.83 -15.58
CA SER A 60 11.05 -8.31 -16.16
C SER A 60 11.15 -8.69 -17.65
N THR A 61 12.22 -8.26 -18.32
CA THR A 61 12.54 -8.69 -19.70
C THR A 61 13.27 -10.03 -19.76
N HIS A 62 13.74 -10.56 -18.62
CA HIS A 62 14.31 -11.91 -18.60
C HIS A 62 13.24 -12.96 -18.82
N ASN A 63 13.58 -14.02 -19.56
CA ASN A 63 12.73 -15.19 -19.67
C ASN A 63 13.07 -16.18 -18.55
N GLU A 64 12.57 -15.93 -17.34
CA GLU A 64 12.76 -16.80 -16.18
C GLU A 64 11.65 -17.86 -16.11
N ASN A 65 12.02 -19.14 -16.17
CA ASN A 65 11.10 -20.22 -15.90
C ASN A 65 10.81 -20.36 -14.41
N PHE A 66 9.62 -20.84 -14.06
CA PHE A 66 9.27 -21.17 -12.68
C PHE A 66 10.28 -22.14 -12.05
N THR A 67 10.75 -21.83 -10.84
CA THR A 67 11.59 -22.74 -10.05
C THR A 67 11.16 -22.84 -8.58
N TRP A 68 11.07 -24.07 -8.07
CA TRP A 68 10.84 -24.31 -6.63
C TRP A 68 11.97 -23.78 -5.75
N ALA A 69 13.18 -23.69 -6.30
CA ALA A 69 14.31 -23.05 -5.63
C ALA A 69 13.96 -21.60 -5.25
N ASN A 70 13.46 -20.80 -6.20
CA ASN A 70 13.06 -19.41 -5.95
C ASN A 70 11.90 -19.28 -4.96
N VAL A 71 10.97 -20.24 -4.94
CA VAL A 71 9.93 -20.32 -3.90
C VAL A 71 10.56 -20.49 -2.52
N THR A 72 11.47 -21.45 -2.36
CA THR A 72 12.15 -21.67 -1.07
C THR A 72 13.07 -20.52 -0.67
N ARG A 73 13.69 -19.83 -1.64
CA ARG A 73 14.48 -18.62 -1.41
C ARG A 73 13.60 -17.51 -0.82
N ALA A 74 12.40 -17.28 -1.37
CA ALA A 74 11.46 -16.29 -0.83
C ALA A 74 11.05 -16.60 0.63
N PHE A 75 10.75 -17.86 0.95
CA PHE A 75 10.41 -18.24 2.33
C PHE A 75 11.56 -18.16 3.33
N LYS A 76 12.81 -18.31 2.87
CA LYS A 76 14.01 -18.22 3.71
C LYS A 76 14.54 -16.79 3.83
N ASP A 77 14.10 -15.87 2.97
CA ASP A 77 14.55 -14.49 2.95
C ASP A 77 13.86 -13.66 4.05
N PRO A 78 14.60 -13.15 5.05
CA PRO A 78 14.04 -12.31 6.10
C PRO A 78 13.39 -11.03 5.57
N ALA A 79 13.87 -10.47 4.45
CA ALA A 79 13.30 -9.26 3.86
C ALA A 79 11.87 -9.52 3.34
N CYS A 80 11.61 -10.69 2.75
CA CYS A 80 10.27 -11.10 2.29
C CYS A 80 9.26 -11.11 3.45
N TRP A 81 9.65 -11.65 4.61
CA TRP A 81 8.82 -11.62 5.81
C TRP A 81 8.61 -10.19 6.33
N LEU A 82 9.65 -9.37 6.33
CA LEU A 82 9.56 -7.98 6.76
C LEU A 82 8.69 -7.12 5.84
N TYR A 83 8.69 -7.35 4.52
CA TYR A 83 7.74 -6.70 3.60
C TYR A 83 6.29 -7.08 3.93
N GLY A 84 6.06 -8.35 4.28
CA GLY A 84 4.76 -8.81 4.78
C GLY A 84 4.37 -8.15 6.10
N LEU A 85 5.29 -8.03 7.05
CA LEU A 85 5.04 -7.34 8.32
C LEU A 85 4.86 -5.82 8.14
N ALA A 86 5.54 -5.20 7.18
CA ALA A 86 5.37 -3.79 6.85
C ALA A 86 3.95 -3.53 6.32
N PHE A 87 3.44 -4.41 5.45
CA PHE A 87 2.06 -4.32 5.00
C PHE A 87 1.07 -4.70 6.10
N HIS A 88 1.36 -5.71 6.93
CA HIS A 88 0.52 -6.06 8.09
C HIS A 88 0.31 -4.89 9.05
N THR A 89 1.38 -4.22 9.41
CA THR A 89 1.37 -3.07 10.34
C THR A 89 0.65 -1.84 9.77
N THR A 90 0.51 -1.72 8.45
CA THR A 90 -0.28 -0.65 7.80
C THR A 90 -1.70 -1.08 7.44
N SER A 91 -1.92 -2.37 7.19
CA SER A 91 -3.22 -2.93 6.82
C SER A 91 -4.26 -2.75 7.92
N LEU A 92 -3.92 -3.04 9.18
CA LEU A 92 -4.86 -2.88 10.30
C LEU A 92 -5.39 -1.44 10.38
N PRO A 93 -4.54 -0.40 10.50
CA PRO A 93 -5.04 0.97 10.55
C PRO A 93 -5.74 1.39 9.25
N LEU A 94 -5.34 0.88 8.07
CA LEU A 94 -6.02 1.13 6.80
C LEU A 94 -7.47 0.62 6.82
N TYR A 95 -7.67 -0.66 7.14
CA TYR A 95 -8.99 -1.27 7.12
C TYR A 95 -9.87 -0.72 8.23
N THR A 96 -9.33 -0.54 9.45
CA THR A 96 -10.12 0.05 10.54
C THR A 96 -10.53 1.48 10.22
N TYR A 97 -9.62 2.29 9.70
CA TYR A 97 -9.96 3.65 9.32
C TYR A 97 -11.04 3.65 8.25
N SER A 98 -10.84 2.89 7.17
CA SER A 98 -11.73 2.94 6.01
C SER A 98 -13.14 2.42 6.32
N LEU A 99 -13.24 1.37 7.12
CA LEU A 99 -14.52 0.77 7.51
C LEU A 99 -15.26 1.60 8.57
N PHE A 100 -14.54 2.19 9.52
CA PHE A 100 -15.15 2.82 10.68
C PHE A 100 -15.13 4.35 10.65
N LEU A 101 -14.50 5.01 9.68
CA LEU A 101 -14.49 6.47 9.59
C LEU A 101 -15.90 7.09 9.63
N PRO A 102 -16.91 6.61 8.86
CA PRO A 102 -18.27 7.14 8.96
C PRO A 102 -18.85 6.97 10.38
N THR A 103 -18.56 5.85 11.04
CA THR A 103 -19.01 5.55 12.41
C THR A 103 -18.33 6.46 13.44
N ILE A 104 -17.02 6.71 13.27
CA ILE A 104 -16.25 7.64 14.10
C ILE A 104 -16.84 9.04 13.95
N ILE A 105 -17.06 9.52 12.72
CA ILE A 105 -17.62 10.86 12.46
C ILE A 105 -19.04 10.95 13.00
N LYS A 106 -19.90 9.95 12.78
CA LYS A 106 -21.26 9.93 13.34
C LYS A 106 -21.24 10.07 14.87
N SER A 107 -20.28 9.44 15.53
CA SER A 107 -20.10 9.53 17.00
C SER A 107 -19.66 10.91 17.49
N LEU A 108 -19.27 11.81 16.60
CA LEU A 108 -19.01 13.22 16.91
C LEU A 108 -20.30 14.06 17.00
N GLY A 109 -21.46 13.47 16.72
CA GLY A 109 -22.77 14.14 16.81
C GLY A 109 -23.43 14.46 15.46
N TYR A 110 -22.83 14.05 14.34
CA TYR A 110 -23.39 14.25 13.00
C TYR A 110 -24.46 13.21 12.66
N THR A 111 -25.36 13.55 11.73
CA THR A 111 -26.30 12.56 11.17
C THR A 111 -25.55 11.51 10.36
N ALA A 112 -26.17 10.35 10.11
CA ALA A 112 -25.54 9.30 9.31
C ALA A 112 -25.23 9.74 7.87
N ALA A 113 -26.09 10.60 7.28
CA ALA A 113 -25.86 11.12 5.94
C ALA A 113 -24.70 12.12 5.92
N ASP A 114 -24.67 13.05 6.88
CA ASP A 114 -23.59 14.04 6.98
C ASP A 114 -22.25 13.36 7.29
N ALA A 115 -22.24 12.35 8.16
CA ALA A 115 -21.03 11.60 8.50
C ALA A 115 -20.40 10.92 7.28
N GLN A 116 -21.22 10.40 6.36
CA GLN A 116 -20.74 9.83 5.10
C GLN A 116 -20.13 10.91 4.20
N LEU A 117 -20.78 12.07 4.06
CA LEU A 117 -20.25 13.19 3.27
C LEU A 117 -18.95 13.74 3.85
N LEU A 118 -18.86 13.83 5.18
CA LEU A 118 -17.67 14.28 5.90
C LEU A 118 -16.49 13.30 5.82
N THR A 119 -16.66 12.09 5.27
CA THR A 119 -15.50 11.24 4.93
C THR A 119 -14.74 11.73 3.70
N ILE A 120 -15.40 12.48 2.81
CA ILE A 120 -14.82 12.92 1.54
C ILE A 120 -13.58 13.80 1.77
N PRO A 121 -13.58 14.82 2.64
CA PRO A 121 -12.42 15.69 2.80
C PRO A 121 -11.17 14.97 3.37
N PRO A 122 -11.25 14.12 4.40
CA PRO A 122 -10.11 13.29 4.82
C PRO A 122 -9.55 12.41 3.70
N TYR A 123 -10.40 11.79 2.87
CA TYR A 123 -9.93 10.97 1.74
C TYR A 123 -9.31 11.80 0.62
N ALA A 124 -9.86 12.98 0.30
CA ALA A 124 -9.27 13.90 -0.67
C ALA A 124 -7.89 14.38 -0.20
N PHE A 125 -7.74 14.65 1.09
CA PHE A 125 -6.44 14.95 1.69
C PHE A 125 -5.49 13.75 1.60
N ALA A 126 -5.96 12.53 1.91
CA ALA A 126 -5.20 11.29 1.78
C ALA A 126 -4.69 11.07 0.35
N PHE A 127 -5.52 11.36 -0.65
CA PHE A 127 -5.14 11.27 -2.05
C PHE A 127 -3.98 12.21 -2.38
N ILE A 128 -4.07 13.48 -1.98
CA ILE A 128 -3.03 14.48 -2.20
C ILE A 128 -1.72 14.06 -1.50
N THR A 129 -1.79 13.64 -0.24
CA THR A 129 -0.59 13.21 0.49
C THR A 129 0.00 11.94 -0.11
N THR A 130 -0.82 10.98 -0.51
CA THR A 130 -0.36 9.74 -1.16
C THR A 130 0.41 10.02 -2.44
N LEU A 131 -0.13 10.88 -3.31
CA LEU A 131 0.53 11.25 -4.55
C LEU A 131 1.84 12.01 -4.28
N ALA A 132 1.83 12.99 -3.38
CA ALA A 132 3.01 13.78 -3.04
C ALA A 132 4.13 12.89 -2.45
N VAL A 133 3.80 12.04 -1.48
CA VAL A 133 4.78 11.15 -0.84
C VAL A 133 5.28 10.09 -1.83
N ALA A 134 4.44 9.57 -2.74
CA ALA A 134 4.87 8.65 -3.80
C ALA A 134 5.92 9.28 -4.72
N ILE A 135 5.63 10.47 -5.26
CA ILE A 135 6.55 11.22 -6.14
C ILE A 135 7.87 11.53 -5.42
N LEU A 136 7.80 11.97 -4.15
CA LEU A 136 9.00 12.26 -3.37
C LEU A 136 9.79 10.97 -3.07
N SER A 137 9.11 9.88 -2.73
CA SER A 137 9.74 8.60 -2.45
C SER A 137 10.51 8.06 -3.66
N GLU A 138 9.94 8.17 -4.85
CA GLU A 138 10.61 7.77 -6.10
C GLU A 138 11.78 8.68 -6.43
N LYS A 139 11.62 10.00 -6.29
CA LYS A 139 12.70 10.96 -6.55
C LYS A 139 13.93 10.74 -5.66
N TYR A 140 13.73 10.39 -4.40
CA TYR A 140 14.82 10.26 -3.43
C TYR A 140 15.30 8.82 -3.22
N ASN A 141 14.61 7.81 -3.75
CA ASN A 141 14.93 6.38 -3.59
C ASN A 141 15.16 5.96 -2.12
N LYS A 142 14.42 6.57 -1.18
CA LYS A 142 14.54 6.36 0.28
C LYS A 142 13.24 5.85 0.88
N ARG A 143 12.75 4.71 0.39
CA ARG A 143 11.40 4.18 0.62
C ARG A 143 11.06 4.04 2.10
N ALA A 144 11.95 3.49 2.93
CA ALA A 144 11.67 3.33 4.36
C ALA A 144 11.37 4.64 5.08
N ILE A 145 12.07 5.72 4.70
CA ILE A 145 11.95 7.01 5.36
C ILE A 145 10.56 7.59 5.08
N PHE A 146 10.06 7.46 3.85
CA PHE A 146 8.74 7.94 3.49
C PHE A 146 7.63 7.05 4.09
N VAL A 147 7.82 5.74 4.16
CA VAL A 147 6.89 4.83 4.84
C VAL A 147 6.82 5.18 6.34
N ALA A 148 7.96 5.22 7.02
CA ALA A 148 8.02 5.53 8.46
C ALA A 148 7.54 6.96 8.77
N GLY A 149 7.90 7.95 7.96
CA GLY A 149 7.43 9.33 8.10
C GLY A 149 5.92 9.44 7.94
N SER A 150 5.34 8.73 6.97
CA SER A 150 3.90 8.67 6.76
C SER A 150 3.20 7.95 7.92
N ALA A 151 3.78 6.85 8.42
CA ALA A 151 3.25 6.15 9.59
C ALA A 151 3.27 7.03 10.86
N LEU A 152 4.34 7.81 11.09
CA LEU A 152 4.41 8.79 12.18
C LEU A 152 3.38 9.91 12.00
N PHE A 153 3.17 10.39 10.78
CA PHE A 153 2.13 11.37 10.49
C PHE A 153 0.72 10.84 10.79
N GLY A 154 0.45 9.57 10.46
CA GLY A 154 -0.77 8.87 10.83
C GLY A 154 -0.90 8.68 12.35
N ALA A 155 0.22 8.39 13.03
CA ALA A 155 0.27 8.23 14.48
C ALA A 155 -0.13 9.52 15.21
N ILE A 156 0.27 10.68 14.71
CA ILE A 156 -0.21 11.99 15.21
C ILE A 156 -1.74 12.05 15.17
N GLY A 157 -2.37 11.59 14.09
CA GLY A 157 -3.83 11.54 13.96
C GLY A 157 -4.50 10.70 15.05
N TYR A 158 -4.00 9.49 15.30
CA TYR A 158 -4.53 8.64 16.37
C TYR A 158 -4.21 9.15 17.78
N ILE A 159 -3.09 9.85 17.99
CA ILE A 159 -2.80 10.54 19.25
C ILE A 159 -3.84 11.64 19.49
N ILE A 160 -4.17 12.45 18.48
CA ILE A 160 -5.21 13.49 18.57
C ILE A 160 -6.57 12.86 18.92
N LEU A 161 -6.94 11.75 18.24
CA LEU A 161 -8.18 11.03 18.48
C LEU A 161 -8.27 10.47 19.91
N LEU A 162 -7.18 9.92 20.44
CA LEU A 162 -7.10 9.39 21.80
C LEU A 162 -7.11 10.48 22.87
N ALA A 163 -6.40 11.59 22.61
CA ALA A 163 -6.27 12.72 23.52
C ALA A 163 -7.59 13.47 23.70
N ASN A 164 -8.49 13.43 22.71
CA ASN A 164 -9.81 14.03 22.86
C ASN A 164 -10.70 13.16 23.78
N THR A 165 -10.80 13.57 25.05
CA THR A 165 -11.60 12.88 26.06
C THR A 165 -13.11 13.06 25.89
N ASP A 166 -13.54 14.08 25.13
CA ASP A 166 -14.96 14.37 24.86
C ASP A 166 -15.18 14.72 23.37
N PRO A 167 -15.18 13.70 22.47
CA PRO A 167 -15.32 13.89 21.03
C PRO A 167 -16.63 14.55 20.59
N ALA A 168 -17.72 14.34 21.33
CA ALA A 168 -19.01 14.93 21.01
C ALA A 168 -19.06 16.43 21.34
N ARG A 169 -18.39 16.86 22.42
CA ARG A 169 -18.29 18.28 22.78
C ARG A 169 -17.24 19.02 21.97
N ARG A 170 -16.22 18.32 21.46
CA ARG A 170 -15.11 18.88 20.67
C ARG A 170 -14.92 18.15 19.34
N PRO A 171 -15.95 18.14 18.45
CA PRO A 171 -15.94 17.33 17.23
C PRO A 171 -14.83 17.75 16.27
N GLY A 172 -14.49 19.04 16.21
CA GLY A 172 -13.44 19.55 15.33
C GLY A 172 -12.04 18.97 15.61
N ILE A 173 -11.72 18.67 16.87
CA ILE A 173 -10.42 18.07 17.24
C ILE A 173 -10.32 16.65 16.69
N SER A 174 -11.35 15.83 16.93
CA SER A 174 -11.36 14.46 16.42
C SER A 174 -11.45 14.43 14.90
N TYR A 175 -12.23 15.32 14.30
CA TYR A 175 -12.30 15.44 12.84
C TYR A 175 -10.94 15.79 12.25
N LEU A 176 -10.19 16.74 12.81
CA LEU A 176 -8.81 17.02 12.41
C LEU A 176 -7.91 15.79 12.56
N GLY A 177 -8.03 15.04 13.66
CA GLY A 177 -7.31 13.78 13.86
C GLY A 177 -7.53 12.78 12.71
N THR A 178 -8.74 12.73 12.15
CA THR A 178 -9.03 11.86 10.98
C THR A 178 -8.25 12.27 9.72
N PHE A 179 -7.92 13.54 9.51
CA PHE A 179 -7.11 13.99 8.37
C PHE A 179 -5.66 13.53 8.50
N PHE A 180 -5.05 13.70 9.68
CA PHE A 180 -3.69 13.22 9.92
C PHE A 180 -3.60 11.69 9.79
N ALA A 181 -4.59 10.97 10.34
CA ALA A 181 -4.69 9.52 10.21
C ALA A 181 -4.76 9.10 8.74
N ALA A 182 -5.74 9.61 7.97
CA ALA A 182 -5.85 9.32 6.53
C ALA A 182 -4.57 9.70 5.77
N GLY A 183 -4.08 10.91 5.99
CA GLY A 183 -2.94 11.48 5.29
C GLY A 183 -1.63 10.73 5.51
N GLY A 184 -1.52 9.94 6.60
CA GLY A 184 -0.36 9.10 6.90
C GLY A 184 -0.55 7.62 6.53
N ILE A 185 -1.72 7.06 6.81
CA ILE A 185 -2.01 5.63 6.59
C ILE A 185 -1.94 5.27 5.10
N TYR A 186 -2.59 6.06 4.25
CA TYR A 186 -2.68 5.77 2.81
C TYR A 186 -1.31 5.80 2.11
N PRO A 187 -0.47 6.85 2.25
CA PRO A 187 0.88 6.82 1.69
C PRO A 187 1.74 5.71 2.26
N ALA A 188 1.71 5.47 3.59
CA ALA A 188 2.49 4.40 4.20
C ALA A 188 2.12 3.03 3.60
N THR A 189 0.82 2.77 3.46
CA THR A 189 0.30 1.53 2.87
C THR A 189 0.73 1.38 1.41
N ALA A 190 0.50 2.42 0.58
CA ALA A 190 0.81 2.38 -0.85
C ALA A 190 2.30 2.10 -1.11
N LEU A 191 3.18 2.76 -0.35
CA LEU A 191 4.62 2.58 -0.45
C LEU A 191 5.09 1.23 0.08
N ALA A 192 4.52 0.74 1.18
CA ALA A 192 4.85 -0.56 1.74
C ALA A 192 4.45 -1.70 0.79
N LEU A 193 3.27 -1.60 0.17
CA LEU A 193 2.74 -2.62 -0.75
C LEU A 193 3.56 -2.75 -2.04
N SER A 194 4.07 -1.64 -2.56
CA SER A 194 4.85 -1.62 -3.80
C SER A 194 6.35 -1.91 -3.59
N TRP A 195 6.82 -1.93 -2.34
CA TRP A 195 8.23 -2.10 -2.01
C TRP A 195 8.83 -3.44 -2.43
N PRO A 196 8.23 -4.62 -2.15
CA PRO A 196 8.79 -5.89 -2.62
C PRO A 196 8.77 -6.01 -4.15
N ALA A 197 7.80 -5.39 -4.83
CA ALA A 197 7.71 -5.43 -6.29
C ALA A 197 8.91 -4.78 -6.98
N ILE A 198 9.55 -3.78 -6.34
CA ILE A 198 10.74 -3.10 -6.86
C ILE A 198 12.05 -3.66 -6.31
N ASN A 199 12.03 -4.32 -5.14
CA ASN A 199 13.25 -4.76 -4.45
C ASN A 199 13.55 -6.25 -4.56
N VAL A 200 12.53 -7.08 -4.78
CA VAL A 200 12.73 -8.52 -4.94
C VAL A 200 12.92 -8.80 -6.43
N SER A 201 14.08 -9.34 -6.75
CA SER A 201 14.50 -9.70 -8.10
C SER A 201 14.57 -11.22 -8.22
N GLY A 202 14.33 -11.73 -9.41
CA GLY A 202 13.84 -13.07 -9.71
C GLY A 202 12.32 -13.09 -9.77
N GLN A 203 11.75 -13.36 -10.95
CA GLN A 203 10.31 -13.31 -11.22
C GLN A 203 9.51 -14.25 -10.33
N THR A 204 9.98 -15.49 -10.15
CA THR A 204 9.30 -16.46 -9.26
C THR A 204 9.39 -16.04 -7.80
N LYS A 205 10.57 -15.57 -7.35
CA LYS A 205 10.80 -15.13 -5.97
C LYS A 205 9.94 -13.90 -5.66
N ARG A 206 9.91 -12.92 -6.57
CA ARG A 206 9.09 -11.71 -6.47
C ARG A 206 7.61 -12.04 -6.42
N ALA A 207 7.12 -12.94 -7.26
CA ALA A 207 5.71 -13.35 -7.22
C ALA A 207 5.34 -13.96 -5.85
N VAL A 208 6.18 -14.85 -5.32
CA VAL A 208 5.98 -15.44 -3.98
C VAL A 208 6.06 -14.39 -2.87
N ALA A 209 7.03 -13.47 -2.93
CA ALA A 209 7.18 -12.39 -1.94
C ALA A 209 5.95 -11.47 -1.91
N ASN A 210 5.41 -11.09 -3.06
CA ASN A 210 4.18 -10.31 -3.15
C ASN A 210 2.97 -11.10 -2.61
N ALA A 211 2.84 -12.38 -2.95
CA ALA A 211 1.77 -13.23 -2.43
C ALA A 211 1.84 -13.41 -0.89
N MET A 212 3.06 -13.60 -0.36
CA MET A 212 3.32 -13.62 1.08
C MET A 212 2.92 -12.29 1.72
N GLN A 213 3.31 -11.17 1.11
CA GLN A 213 2.98 -9.85 1.63
C GLN A 213 1.47 -9.66 1.75
N ILE A 214 0.71 -9.91 0.68
CA ILE A 214 -0.76 -9.80 0.70
C ILE A 214 -1.37 -10.72 1.75
N SER A 215 -0.92 -11.97 1.84
CA SER A 215 -1.45 -12.96 2.78
C SER A 215 -1.23 -12.54 4.23
N ILE A 216 0.00 -12.16 4.58
CA ILE A 216 0.36 -11.70 5.94
C ILE A 216 -0.35 -10.37 6.26
N GLY A 217 -0.46 -9.48 5.28
CA GLY A 217 -1.20 -8.22 5.39
C GLY A 217 -2.66 -8.42 5.74
N ASN A 218 -3.36 -9.31 5.03
CA ASN A 218 -4.78 -9.58 5.26
C ASN A 218 -5.07 -10.11 6.69
N CYS A 219 -4.11 -10.77 7.35
CA CYS A 219 -4.25 -11.12 8.77
C CYS A 219 -4.45 -9.88 9.65
N GLY A 220 -3.81 -8.74 9.32
CA GLY A 220 -3.98 -7.47 10.03
C GLY A 220 -5.37 -6.87 9.81
N ALA A 221 -5.94 -7.05 8.61
CA ALA A 221 -7.32 -6.68 8.30
C ALA A 221 -8.33 -7.44 9.17
N VAL A 222 -8.18 -8.76 9.26
CA VAL A 222 -9.05 -9.62 10.08
C VAL A 222 -9.05 -9.17 11.53
N LEU A 223 -7.86 -8.93 12.11
CA LEU A 223 -7.75 -8.40 13.47
C LEU A 223 -8.41 -7.01 13.59
N GLY A 224 -8.16 -6.13 12.63
CA GLY A 224 -8.66 -4.75 12.63
C GLY A 224 -10.18 -4.65 12.69
N THR A 225 -10.88 -5.45 11.90
CA THR A 225 -12.36 -5.41 11.79
C THR A 225 -13.09 -5.64 13.12
N GLN A 226 -12.42 -6.22 14.12
CA GLN A 226 -13.02 -6.55 15.42
C GLN A 226 -12.80 -5.49 16.51
N LEU A 227 -12.05 -4.42 16.20
CA LEU A 227 -11.55 -3.46 17.20
C LEU A 227 -12.45 -2.24 17.46
N TYR A 228 -13.35 -1.90 16.54
CA TYR A 228 -14.26 -0.75 16.68
C TYR A 228 -15.68 -1.25 16.95
N ARG A 229 -15.96 -1.50 18.23
CA ARG A 229 -17.26 -2.01 18.69
C ARG A 229 -18.21 -0.87 18.96
N ALA A 230 -19.52 -1.10 18.77
CA ALA A 230 -20.54 -0.08 18.99
C ALA A 230 -20.51 0.51 20.42
N ASN A 231 -20.20 -0.31 21.42
CA ASN A 231 -20.18 0.10 22.84
C ASN A 231 -18.93 0.89 23.25
N ASP A 232 -17.89 0.96 22.40
CA ASP A 232 -16.65 1.68 22.70
C ASP A 232 -16.71 3.15 22.26
N GLY A 233 -17.78 3.55 21.56
CA GLY A 233 -18.01 4.92 21.13
C GLY A 233 -18.33 5.87 22.30
N PRO A 234 -18.12 7.18 22.15
CA PRO A 234 -17.58 7.87 20.97
C PRO A 234 -16.04 7.90 20.92
N ARG A 235 -15.36 7.36 21.93
CA ARG A 235 -13.90 7.51 22.07
C ARG A 235 -13.10 6.42 21.35
N TYR A 236 -13.67 5.24 21.16
CA TYR A 236 -13.05 4.09 20.47
C TYR A 236 -11.60 3.83 20.92
N VAL A 237 -11.34 3.92 22.23
CA VAL A 237 -9.97 3.92 22.79
C VAL A 237 -9.20 2.68 22.37
N LEU A 238 -9.83 1.51 22.40
CA LEU A 238 -9.22 0.25 22.01
C LEU A 238 -8.76 0.28 20.54
N GLY A 239 -9.69 0.61 19.63
CA GLY A 239 -9.41 0.68 18.20
C GLY A 239 -8.34 1.71 17.84
N HIS A 240 -8.43 2.92 18.40
CA HIS A 240 -7.43 3.96 18.19
C HIS A 240 -6.06 3.58 18.77
N SER A 241 -6.01 2.91 19.93
CA SER A 241 -4.74 2.48 20.54
C SER A 241 -4.04 1.39 19.73
N PHE A 242 -4.79 0.42 19.21
CA PHE A 242 -4.23 -0.61 18.32
C PHE A 242 -3.71 0.00 17.02
N ALA A 243 -4.49 0.91 16.42
CA ALA A 243 -4.06 1.58 15.20
C ALA A 243 -2.78 2.40 15.42
N LEU A 244 -2.68 3.15 16.53
CA LEU A 244 -1.45 3.85 16.93
C LEU A 244 -0.28 2.88 17.13
N GLY A 245 -0.48 1.81 17.89
CA GLY A 245 0.55 0.79 18.14
C GLY A 245 1.05 0.14 16.85
N TYR A 246 0.15 -0.15 15.91
CA TYR A 246 0.50 -0.72 14.61
C TYR A 246 1.27 0.26 13.72
N LEU A 247 0.92 1.55 13.73
CA LEU A 247 1.71 2.56 13.02
C LEU A 247 3.12 2.72 13.62
N LEU A 248 3.26 2.69 14.94
CA LEU A 248 4.59 2.70 15.58
C LEU A 248 5.37 1.42 15.29
N ALA A 249 4.71 0.26 15.28
CA ALA A 249 5.32 -1.00 14.85
C ALA A 249 5.78 -0.94 13.38
N ASN A 250 5.03 -0.26 12.51
CA ASN A 250 5.43 -0.04 11.12
C ASN A 250 6.72 0.79 11.01
N VAL A 251 6.90 1.80 11.86
CA VAL A 251 8.15 2.58 11.94
C VAL A 251 9.33 1.67 12.30
N VAL A 252 9.14 0.76 13.27
CA VAL A 252 10.16 -0.22 13.67
C VAL A 252 10.47 -1.18 12.54
N VAL A 253 9.46 -1.80 11.91
CA VAL A 253 9.65 -2.76 10.82
C VAL A 253 10.31 -2.09 9.60
N SER A 254 9.87 -0.88 9.23
CA SER A 254 10.46 -0.12 8.13
C SER A 254 11.90 0.31 8.44
N GLY A 255 12.20 0.66 9.71
CA GLY A 255 13.56 0.95 10.16
C GLY A 255 14.48 -0.27 10.13
N LEU A 256 13.96 -1.46 10.45
CA LEU A 256 14.69 -2.73 10.32
C LEU A 256 14.97 -3.05 8.85
N LEU A 257 13.98 -2.91 7.97
CA LEU A 257 14.15 -3.05 6.51
C LEU A 257 15.21 -2.07 5.99
N TYR A 258 15.10 -0.79 6.35
CA TYR A 258 16.10 0.23 6.00
C TYR A 258 17.51 -0.22 6.37
N TRP A 259 17.70 -0.68 7.62
CA TRP A 259 19.01 -1.08 8.10
C TRP A 259 19.55 -2.32 7.38
N ILE A 260 18.72 -3.35 7.17
CA ILE A 260 19.11 -4.57 6.46
C ILE A 260 19.50 -4.26 5.02
N LEU A 261 18.63 -3.57 4.29
CA LEU A 261 18.82 -3.26 2.87
C LEU A 261 20.02 -2.32 2.67
N LYS A 262 20.18 -1.30 3.51
CA LYS A 262 21.33 -0.40 3.46
C LYS A 262 22.64 -1.11 3.79
N ARG A 263 22.65 -1.98 4.80
CA ARG A 263 23.83 -2.77 5.17
C ARG A 263 24.24 -3.68 4.02
N GLU A 264 23.26 -4.31 3.36
CA GLU A 264 23.48 -5.20 2.25
C GLU A 264 24.01 -4.45 1.02
N ASN A 265 23.43 -3.30 0.67
CA ASN A 265 23.96 -2.45 -0.39
C ASN A 265 25.41 -2.01 -0.12
N LYS A 266 25.71 -1.58 1.11
CA LYS A 266 27.09 -1.20 1.49
C LYS A 266 28.07 -2.36 1.39
N ARG A 267 27.63 -3.60 1.71
CA ARG A 267 28.44 -4.81 1.53
C ARG A 267 28.71 -5.05 0.04
N ARG A 268 27.69 -4.89 -0.81
CA ARG A 268 27.79 -5.11 -2.26
C ARG A 268 28.63 -4.05 -2.99
N GLU A 269 28.58 -2.80 -2.54
CA GLU A 269 29.46 -1.71 -3.05
C GLU A 269 30.94 -2.05 -2.93
N GLY A 270 31.34 -2.83 -1.92
CA GLY A 270 32.72 -3.29 -1.75
C GLY A 270 33.11 -4.49 -2.62
N VAL A 271 32.14 -5.14 -3.30
CA VAL A 271 32.35 -6.37 -4.08
C VAL A 271 32.21 -6.12 -5.58
N SER A 272 31.18 -5.37 -5.99
CA SER A 272 30.88 -5.12 -7.40
C SER A 272 30.22 -3.75 -7.59
N ALA A 273 30.43 -3.13 -8.74
CA ALA A 273 29.67 -1.94 -9.12
C ALA A 273 28.19 -2.28 -9.38
N GLU A 274 27.31 -1.33 -9.12
CA GLU A 274 25.90 -1.44 -9.53
C GLU A 274 25.82 -1.48 -11.06
N VAL A 275 24.97 -2.37 -11.59
CA VAL A 275 24.65 -2.40 -13.01
C VAL A 275 23.27 -1.80 -13.22
N LYS A 276 23.18 -0.84 -14.15
CA LYS A 276 21.93 -0.32 -14.70
C LYS A 276 21.67 -1.12 -15.97
N GLU A 277 20.42 -1.48 -16.28
CA GLU A 277 20.05 -2.43 -17.36
C GLU A 277 20.19 -3.91 -16.97
N VAL A 278 19.62 -4.23 -15.80
CA VAL A 278 19.51 -5.60 -15.30
C VAL A 278 18.91 -6.55 -16.36
N GLY A 279 17.86 -6.10 -17.06
CA GLY A 279 17.11 -6.92 -18.00
C GLY A 279 17.87 -7.38 -19.25
N GLU A 280 19.08 -6.87 -19.51
CA GLU A 280 19.93 -7.29 -20.63
C GLU A 280 20.99 -8.33 -20.22
N LEU A 281 21.19 -8.57 -18.91
CA LEU A 281 22.21 -9.48 -18.41
C LEU A 281 21.80 -10.94 -18.56
N SER A 282 22.59 -11.75 -19.27
CA SER A 282 22.30 -13.18 -19.41
C SER A 282 22.61 -14.01 -18.15
N ASP A 283 23.42 -13.47 -17.24
CA ASP A 283 23.93 -14.14 -16.03
C ASP A 283 23.33 -13.56 -14.73
N TRP A 284 22.03 -13.29 -14.72
CA TRP A 284 21.35 -12.63 -13.60
C TRP A 284 20.79 -13.62 -12.57
N ASP A 285 21.32 -13.61 -11.33
CA ASP A 285 20.84 -14.46 -10.21
C ASP A 285 19.89 -13.71 -9.25
N GLY A 286 19.02 -12.86 -9.81
CA GLY A 286 17.99 -12.17 -9.03
C GLY A 286 18.55 -11.19 -8.00
N ASP A 287 17.89 -11.08 -6.85
CA ASP A 287 18.29 -10.16 -5.78
C ASP A 287 19.45 -10.65 -4.92
N ASP A 288 19.92 -11.90 -5.12
CA ASP A 288 21.15 -12.43 -4.53
C ASP A 288 22.40 -11.94 -5.28
N ASP A 289 22.24 -11.42 -6.51
CA ASP A 289 23.33 -10.91 -7.34
C ASP A 289 24.05 -9.70 -6.67
N PRO A 290 25.39 -9.73 -6.53
CA PRO A 290 26.15 -8.61 -5.96
C PRO A 290 26.01 -7.28 -6.71
N ARG A 291 25.55 -7.29 -7.97
CA ARG A 291 25.30 -6.09 -8.79
C ARG A 291 23.96 -5.42 -8.46
N TRP A 292 23.01 -6.15 -7.88
CA TRP A 292 21.69 -5.63 -7.50
C TRP A 292 21.79 -4.63 -6.34
N ARG A 293 20.95 -3.58 -6.38
CA ARG A 293 20.84 -2.57 -5.33
C ARG A 293 19.40 -2.42 -4.90
N PHE A 294 19.18 -2.53 -3.60
CA PHE A 294 17.86 -2.35 -3.00
C PHE A 294 17.55 -0.87 -2.79
N GLN A 295 16.31 -0.46 -3.03
CA GLN A 295 15.80 0.81 -2.54
C GLN A 295 15.46 0.66 -1.06
N TYR A 296 16.21 1.32 -0.18
CA TYR A 296 16.04 1.21 1.28
C TYR A 296 15.23 2.36 1.86
#